data_AF-A0A443SDW3-F1
#
_entry.id   AF-A0A443SDW3-F1
#
_cell.length_a   1.000
_cell.length_b   1.000
_cell.length_c   1.000
_cell.angle_alpha   90.00
_cell.angle_beta   90.00
_cell.angle_gamma   90.00
#
_symmetry.space_group_name_H-M   'P 1'
#
loop_
_entity.id
_entity.type
_entity.pdbx_description
1 polymer ?
#
loop_
_entity_poly.entity_id
_entity_poly.type
_entity_poly.pdbx_seq_one_letter_code
_entity_poly.pdbx_strand_id
1 'polypeptide(L)' 'MSSKAHSYTVSENEDDPFEKAIKSTGCYDKHVQLQDCMFEHRDWRVCQPHVKQFKECMATYQLNKNKNDDVR' A
#
# COMPACT_ATOMS: atom_id res chain seq x y z
N MET A 1 -4.94 -23.46 -22.77
CA MET A 1 -4.83 -23.33 -21.31
C MET A 1 -4.76 -21.84 -21.00
N SER A 2 -5.88 -21.25 -20.56
CA SER A 2 -6.04 -19.79 -20.46
C SER A 2 -5.27 -19.21 -19.28
N SER A 3 -4.13 -18.60 -19.55
CA SER A 3 -3.46 -17.68 -18.64
C SER A 3 -4.36 -16.46 -18.46
N LYS A 4 -4.98 -16.34 -17.29
CA LYS A 4 -5.83 -15.21 -16.91
C LYS A 4 -4.91 -14.01 -16.67
N ALA A 5 -4.59 -13.29 -17.74
CA ALA A 5 -3.84 -12.06 -17.69
C ALA A 5 -4.62 -11.07 -16.81
N HIS A 6 -4.02 -10.73 -15.68
CA HIS A 6 -4.53 -9.71 -14.76
C HIS A 6 -4.54 -8.37 -15.52
N SER A 7 -5.68 -8.00 -16.10
CA SER A 7 -5.85 -6.74 -16.81
C SER A 7 -5.92 -5.61 -15.79
N TYR A 8 -4.78 -5.01 -15.49
CA TYR A 8 -4.77 -3.65 -14.97
C TYR A 8 -5.14 -2.74 -16.15
N THR A 9 -6.39 -2.31 -16.24
CA THR A 9 -6.77 -1.23 -17.15
C THR A 9 -6.36 0.07 -16.46
N VAL A 10 -5.13 0.53 -16.70
CA VAL A 10 -4.71 1.87 -16.29
C VAL A 10 -5.49 2.85 -17.17
N SER A 11 -6.64 3.28 -16.67
CA SER A 11 -7.30 4.50 -17.15
C SER A 11 -6.42 5.65 -16.68
N GLU A 12 -5.75 6.35 -17.60
CA GLU A 12 -4.77 7.41 -17.33
C GLU A 12 -5.32 8.62 -16.54
N ASN A 13 -6.60 8.60 -16.14
CA ASN A 13 -7.30 9.70 -15.48
C ASN A 13 -7.89 9.32 -14.11
N GLU A 14 -7.75 8.08 -13.64
CA GLU A 14 -8.24 7.68 -12.32
C GLU A 14 -7.13 7.07 -11.47
N ASP A 15 -6.84 7.64 -10.29
CA ASP A 15 -5.99 6.96 -9.32
C ASP A 15 -6.57 5.56 -9.06
N ASP A 16 -5.70 4.55 -9.07
CA ASP A 16 -6.11 3.17 -8.85
C ASP A 16 -6.86 3.06 -7.50
N PRO A 17 -7.97 2.30 -7.42
CA PRO A 17 -8.73 2.14 -6.18
C PRO A 17 -7.86 1.73 -4.98
N PHE A 18 -6.79 0.95 -5.19
CA PHE A 18 -5.84 0.59 -4.16
C PHE A 18 -5.01 1.79 -3.68
N GLU A 19 -4.50 2.61 -4.59
CA GLU A 19 -3.77 3.82 -4.22
C GLU A 19 -4.66 4.83 -3.48
N LYS A 20 -5.91 5.02 -3.95
CA LYS A 20 -6.91 5.83 -3.24
C LYS A 20 -7.13 5.31 -1.81
N ALA A 21 -7.27 4.00 -1.65
CA ALA A 21 -7.41 3.38 -0.34
C ALA A 21 -6.19 3.65 0.56
N ILE A 22 -4.97 3.47 0.06
CA ILE A 22 -3.76 3.76 0.84
C ILE A 22 -3.68 5.24 1.21
N LYS A 23 -3.96 6.17 0.29
CA LYS A 23 -3.99 7.62 0.56
C LYS A 23 -4.91 7.96 1.74
N SER A 24 -6.08 7.31 1.82
CA SER A 24 -7.04 7.52 2.93
C SER A 24 -6.53 7.05 4.31
N THR A 25 -5.53 6.16 4.35
CA THR A 25 -4.96 5.67 5.62
C THR A 25 -3.92 6.61 6.23
N GLY A 26 -3.42 7.58 5.45
CA GLY A 26 -2.27 8.42 5.84
C GLY A 26 -0.91 7.73 5.73
N CYS A 27 -0.85 6.48 5.25
CA CYS A 27 0.40 5.71 5.10
C CYS A 27 1.01 5.79 3.69
N TYR A 28 0.57 6.71 2.84
CA TYR A 28 0.97 6.78 1.43
C TYR A 28 2.46 7.04 1.23
N ASP A 29 3.07 7.92 2.03
CA ASP A 29 4.51 8.20 1.90
C ASP A 29 5.37 6.96 2.14
N LYS A 30 4.96 6.09 3.05
CA LYS A 30 5.65 4.82 3.33
C LYS A 30 5.45 3.79 2.21
N HIS A 31 4.29 3.83 1.56
CA HIS A 31 4.05 3.03 0.37
C HIS A 31 4.94 3.48 -0.80
N VAL A 32 5.06 4.78 -1.07
CA VAL A 32 5.94 5.32 -2.12
C VAL A 32 7.40 4.95 -1.84
N GLN A 33 7.88 5.12 -0.61
CA GLN A 33 9.25 4.69 -0.22
C GLN A 33 9.51 3.20 -0.48
N LEU A 34 8.51 2.35 -0.24
CA LEU A 34 8.61 0.92 -0.54
C LEU A 34 8.66 0.67 -2.05
N GLN A 35 7.81 1.35 -2.84
CA GLN A 35 7.83 1.25 -4.30
C GLN A 35 9.16 1.73 -4.88
N ASP A 36 9.69 2.86 -4.41
CA ASP A 36 10.97 3.41 -4.84
C ASP A 36 12.12 2.42 -4.58
N CYS A 37 12.16 1.83 -3.38
CA CYS A 37 13.15 0.80 -3.05
C CYS A 37 13.05 -0.42 -3.98
N MET A 38 11.84 -0.89 -4.27
CA MET A 38 11.62 -2.01 -5.19
C MET A 38 11.97 -1.65 -6.63
N PHE A 39 11.74 -0.41 -7.05
CA PHE A 39 12.09 0.08 -8.38
C PHE A 39 13.62 0.11 -8.56
N GLU A 40 14.33 0.65 -7.57
CA GLU A 40 15.79 0.78 -7.59
C GLU A 40 16.50 -0.58 -7.46
N HIS A 41 16.16 -1.35 -6.42
CA HIS A 41 16.92 -2.56 -6.08
C HIS A 41 16.32 -3.84 -6.64
N ARG A 42 15.00 -3.89 -6.82
CA ARG A 42 14.25 -5.11 -7.19
C ARG A 42 14.54 -6.33 -6.28
N ASP A 43 15.04 -6.10 -5.07
CA ASP A 43 15.28 -7.12 -4.05
C ASP A 43 14.49 -6.79 -2.78
N TRP A 44 13.50 -7.62 -2.48
CA TRP A 44 12.62 -7.42 -1.35
C TRP A 44 13.32 -7.55 0.01
N ARG A 45 14.46 -8.25 0.08
CA ARG A 45 15.25 -8.41 1.30
C ARG A 45 15.91 -7.08 1.69
N VAL A 46 16.41 -6.34 0.71
CA VAL A 46 16.98 -4.99 0.92
C VAL A 46 15.87 -4.02 1.34
N CYS A 47 14.68 -4.18 0.78
CA CYS A 47 13.53 -3.32 1.08
C CYS A 47 12.76 -3.71 2.35
N GLN A 48 13.19 -4.74 3.08
CA GLN A 48 12.56 -5.18 4.32
C GLN A 48 12.34 -4.06 5.36
N PRO A 49 13.26 -3.08 5.55
CA PRO A 49 13.04 -1.94 6.43
C PRO A 49 11.84 -1.08 6.00
N HIS A 50 11.69 -0.82 4.70
CA HIS A 50 10.57 -0.06 4.14
C HIS A 50 9.24 -0.81 4.32
N VAL A 51 9.24 -2.13 4.10
CA VAL A 51 8.07 -2.99 4.36
C VAL A 51 7.64 -2.91 5.82
N LYS A 52 8.60 -2.96 6.75
CA LYS A 52 8.33 -2.88 8.19
C LYS A 52 7.67 -1.54 8.56
N GLN A 53 8.20 -0.43 8.07
CA GLN A 53 7.63 0.90 8.32
C GLN A 53 6.21 1.03 7.78
N PHE A 54 5.96 0.54 6.56
CA PHE A 54 4.62 0.55 5.98
C PHE A 54 3.63 -0.29 6.82
N LYS A 55 4.07 -1.48 7.26
CA LYS A 55 3.26 -2.38 8.11
C LYS A 55 2.92 -1.74 9.46
N GLU A 56 3.89 -1.10 10.10
CA GLU A 56 3.69 -0.40 11.38
C GLU A 56 2.66 0.72 11.24
N CYS A 57 2.78 1.57 10.21
CA CYS A 57 1.80 2.61 9.93
C CYS A 57 0.39 2.05 9.74
N MET A 58 0.26 1.00 8.92
CA MET A 58 -1.03 0.37 8.65
C MET A 58 -1.62 -0.27 9.92
N ALA A 59 -0.80 -0.88 10.77
CA ALA A 59 -1.25 -1.43 12.04
C ALA A 59 -1.83 -0.33 12.95
N THR A 60 -1.18 0.84 13.04
CA THR A 60 -1.71 1.99 13.78
C THR A 60 -3.04 2.47 13.22
N TYR A 61 -3.18 2.56 11.89
CA TYR A 61 -4.46 2.89 11.25
C TYR A 61 -5.57 1.91 11.65
N GLN A 62 -5.31 0.60 11.60
CA GLN A 62 -6.30 -0.42 11.97
C GLN A 62 -6.69 -0.34 13.45
N LEU A 63 -5.73 -0.11 14.35
CA LEU A 63 -6.03 0.07 15.77
C LEU A 63 -6.92 1.31 16.01
N ASN A 64 -6.63 2.41 15.32
CA ASN A 64 -7.43 3.62 15.43
C ASN A 64 -8.83 3.43 14.83
N LYS A 65 -8.95 2.71 13.72
CA LYS A 65 -10.24 2.34 13.14
C LYS A 65 -11.08 1.54 14.14
N ASN A 66 -10.52 0.48 14.72
CA ASN A 66 -11.21 -0.37 15.68
C ASN A 66 -11.66 0.40 16.94
N LYS A 67 -10.88 1.40 17.40
CA LYS A 67 -11.29 2.29 18.51
C LYS A 67 -12.47 3.18 18.14
N ASN A 68 -12.51 3.69 16.91
CA ASN A 68 -13.65 4.49 16.45
C ASN A 68 -14.91 3.63 16.28
N ASP A 69 -14.76 2.36 15.92
CA ASP A 69 -15.87 1.40 15.81
C ASP A 69 -16.46 1.02 17.19
N ASP A 70 -15.65 0.97 18.26
CA ASP A 70 -16.11 0.71 19.65
C ASP A 70 -16.90 1.89 20.26
N VAL A 71 -16.67 3.11 19.77
CA VAL A 71 -17.33 4.34 20.24
C VAL A 71 -18.70 4.57 19.56
N ARG A 72 -19.03 3.80 18.51
CA ARG A 72 -20.27 3.94 17.72
C ARG A 72 -21.40 3.03 18.20
#